data_AF-A0A5N7ZF03-F1
#
_entry.id   AF-A0A5N7ZF03-F1
#
_cell.length_a   1.000
_cell.length_b   1.000
_cell.length_c   1.000
_cell.angle_alpha   90.00
_cell.angle_beta   90.00
_cell.angle_gamma   90.00
#
_symmetry.space_group_name_H-M   'P 1'
#
loop_
_entity.id
_entity.type
_entity.pdbx_description
1 polymer ?
#
loop_
_entity_poly.entity_id
_entity_poly.type
_entity_poly.pdbx_seq_one_letter_code
_entity_poly.pdbx_strand_id
1 'polypeptide(L)'
;MLAVLKHRYEKDATVTHIAIWNGAQERSEGISVSIQVGSGFFPNSLDVETMDDAFFGSVEKVTAVAEVIIDVLRPQYVSVQPRAYATRKVFNDKPGVGWMLYLPQVITAQQVPEAQALIPVPAAGKKQTGTIIVSVAEEVFSLDNPSHVELANHIEMRLVDQDLLPRYADL
;
A
#
# COMPACT_ATOMS: atom_id res chain seq x y z
N MET A 1 -4.41 23.58 13.90
CA MET A 1 -3.54 22.39 13.78
C MET A 1 -2.05 22.74 13.70
N LEU A 2 -1.61 23.61 12.77
CA LEU A 2 -0.20 23.98 12.60
C LEU A 2 0.52 24.46 13.88
N ALA A 3 -0.11 25.30 14.69
CA ALA A 3 0.49 25.77 15.95
C ALA A 3 0.77 24.64 16.94
N VAL A 4 -0.11 23.64 17.01
CA VAL A 4 0.04 22.46 17.88
C VAL A 4 1.20 21.59 17.42
N LEU A 5 1.31 21.36 16.10
CA LEU A 5 2.40 20.55 15.53
C LEU A 5 3.76 21.23 15.71
N LYS A 6 3.82 22.56 15.48
CA LYS A 6 5.06 23.34 15.72
C LYS A 6 5.53 23.25 17.16
N HIS A 7 4.62 23.36 18.12
CA HIS A 7 4.95 23.22 19.54
C HIS A 7 5.39 21.79 19.89
N ARG A 8 4.71 20.77 19.33
CA ARG A 8 5.03 19.35 19.59
C ARG A 8 6.45 18.97 19.16
N TYR A 9 6.88 19.43 17.99
CA TYR A 9 8.17 19.06 17.39
C TYR A 9 9.24 20.16 17.54
N GLU A 10 9.03 21.14 18.42
CA GLU A 10 9.95 22.26 18.64
C GLU A 10 11.34 21.80 19.14
N LYS A 11 11.37 20.74 19.96
CA LYS A 11 12.59 20.24 20.61
C LYS A 11 13.28 19.10 19.87
N ASP A 12 12.52 18.32 19.11
CA ASP A 12 13.00 17.18 18.34
C ASP A 12 12.08 16.96 17.13
N ALA A 13 12.66 17.08 15.94
CA ALA A 13 11.99 16.88 14.66
C ALA A 13 12.59 15.69 13.88
N THR A 14 13.31 14.80 14.58
CA THR A 14 13.96 13.64 13.96
C THR A 14 12.96 12.72 13.28
N VAL A 15 11.78 12.55 13.91
CA VAL A 15 10.59 11.93 13.34
C VAL A 15 9.39 12.78 13.70
N THR A 16 8.67 13.25 12.68
CA THR A 16 7.41 13.97 12.87
C THR A 16 6.24 13.12 12.41
N HIS A 17 5.12 13.22 13.11
CA HIS A 17 3.94 12.40 12.87
C HIS A 17 2.67 13.26 12.95
N ILE A 18 1.87 13.20 11.90
CA ILE A 18 0.60 13.91 11.81
C ILE A 18 -0.47 12.88 11.52
N ALA A 19 -1.53 12.85 12.33
CA ALA A 19 -2.70 12.02 12.07
C ALA A 19 -3.97 12.86 12.10
N ILE A 20 -4.87 12.55 11.18
CA ILE A 20 -6.24 13.07 11.13
C ILE A 20 -7.21 11.90 10.96
N TRP A 21 -8.46 12.12 11.33
CA TRP A 21 -9.53 11.14 11.20
C TRP A 21 -10.83 11.86 10.80
N ASN A 22 -11.79 11.14 10.26
CA ASN A 22 -13.05 11.69 9.74
C ASN A 22 -14.05 12.13 10.84
N GLY A 23 -13.78 11.86 12.11
CA GLY A 23 -14.65 12.26 13.23
C GLY A 23 -15.83 11.32 13.51
N ALA A 24 -15.94 10.20 12.79
CA ALA A 24 -17.03 9.25 12.94
C ALA A 24 -17.03 8.58 14.32
N GLN A 25 -18.17 8.57 15.02
CA GLN A 25 -18.21 8.03 16.39
C GLN A 25 -18.23 6.50 16.42
N GLU A 26 -18.77 5.87 15.37
CA GLU A 26 -18.78 4.42 15.22
C GLU A 26 -17.47 3.94 14.63
N ARG A 27 -16.90 2.89 15.23
CA ARG A 27 -15.56 2.38 14.88
C ARG A 27 -15.47 1.86 13.45
N SER A 28 -16.54 1.24 12.95
CA SER A 28 -16.64 0.73 11.57
C SER A 28 -16.73 1.85 10.52
N GLU A 29 -17.15 3.05 10.92
CA GLU A 29 -17.23 4.21 10.04
C GLU A 29 -15.96 5.08 10.11
N GLY A 30 -15.05 4.75 11.01
CA GLY A 30 -13.80 5.45 11.24
C GLY A 30 -12.80 5.22 10.11
N ILE A 31 -12.28 6.31 9.57
CA ILE A 31 -11.08 6.30 8.73
C ILE A 31 -10.09 7.33 9.25
N SER A 32 -8.82 6.96 9.25
CA SER A 32 -7.72 7.85 9.62
C SER A 32 -6.64 7.86 8.55
N VAL A 33 -5.94 8.99 8.48
CA VAL A 33 -4.73 9.14 7.67
C VAL A 33 -3.64 9.62 8.60
N SER A 34 -2.53 8.90 8.64
CA SER A 34 -1.32 9.29 9.32
C SER A 34 -0.15 9.45 8.36
N ILE A 35 0.67 10.46 8.60
CA ILE A 35 1.90 10.70 7.87
C ILE A 35 3.04 10.73 8.88
N GLN A 36 4.04 9.89 8.64
CA GLN A 36 5.33 9.96 9.29
C GLN A 36 6.34 10.57 8.33
N VAL A 37 7.01 11.63 8.77
CA VAL A 37 8.18 12.18 8.08
C VAL A 37 9.40 11.94 8.95
N GLY A 38 10.26 11.04 8.48
CA GLY A 38 11.54 10.73 9.10
C GLY A 38 12.64 11.64 8.56
N SER A 39 13.66 11.86 9.38
CA SER A 39 14.92 12.47 8.95
C SER A 39 16.03 11.41 8.89
N GLY A 40 16.81 11.42 7.81
CA GLY A 40 17.96 10.53 7.64
C GLY A 40 17.61 9.05 7.58
N PHE A 41 17.57 8.39 8.74
CA PHE A 41 17.49 6.93 8.90
C PHE A 41 16.07 6.35 8.92
N PHE A 42 15.03 7.18 9.06
CA PHE A 42 13.64 6.72 9.12
C PHE A 42 12.92 6.99 7.80
N PRO A 43 12.26 5.99 7.20
CA PRO A 43 11.49 6.20 5.99
C PRO A 43 10.29 7.10 6.28
N ASN A 44 9.87 7.83 5.26
CA ASN A 44 8.59 8.52 5.26
C ASN A 44 7.48 7.50 4.98
N SER A 45 6.38 7.55 5.73
CA SER A 45 5.21 6.72 5.49
C SER A 45 3.94 7.56 5.44
N LEU A 46 2.98 7.12 4.64
CA LEU A 46 1.60 7.55 4.71
C LEU A 46 0.75 6.30 4.87
N ASP A 47 -0.04 6.27 5.92
CA ASP A 47 -0.90 5.15 6.27
C ASP A 47 -2.36 5.63 6.26
N VAL A 48 -3.20 4.98 5.47
CA VAL A 48 -4.66 5.18 5.46
C VAL A 48 -5.29 3.94 6.08
N GLU A 49 -5.86 4.09 7.26
CA GLU A 49 -6.38 2.97 8.04
C GLU A 49 -7.87 3.12 8.32
N THR A 50 -8.58 2.01 8.20
CA THR A 50 -9.96 1.81 8.64
C THR A 50 -10.07 0.45 9.32
N MET A 51 -11.12 0.29 10.13
CA MET A 51 -11.44 -0.96 10.83
C MET A 51 -12.45 -1.81 10.05
N ASP A 52 -13.01 -1.26 8.97
CA ASP A 52 -13.95 -1.95 8.10
C ASP A 52 -13.25 -2.33 6.79
N ASP A 53 -12.90 -3.61 6.66
CA ASP A 53 -12.26 -4.14 5.45
C ASP A 53 -13.15 -3.94 4.20
N ALA A 54 -14.47 -3.83 4.37
CA ALA A 54 -15.41 -3.58 3.28
C ALA A 54 -15.50 -2.10 2.87
N PHE A 55 -14.93 -1.16 3.64
CA PHE A 55 -14.97 0.27 3.36
C PHE A 55 -14.48 0.61 1.95
N PHE A 56 -13.40 -0.07 1.55
CA PHE A 56 -12.78 0.09 0.24
C PHE A 56 -13.61 -0.54 -0.89
N GLY A 57 -14.33 -1.62 -0.59
CA GLY A 57 -15.43 -2.19 -1.38
C GLY A 57 -15.07 -2.88 -2.71
N SER A 58 -14.16 -2.31 -3.50
CA SER A 58 -13.86 -2.77 -4.87
C SER A 58 -12.46 -2.34 -5.30
N VAL A 59 -11.89 -3.07 -6.26
CA VAL A 59 -10.55 -2.76 -6.80
C VAL A 59 -10.47 -1.36 -7.42
N GLU A 60 -11.52 -0.91 -8.11
CA GLU A 60 -11.54 0.39 -8.79
C GLU A 60 -11.44 1.55 -7.78
N LYS A 61 -12.20 1.46 -6.67
CA LYS A 61 -12.18 2.47 -5.60
C LYS A 61 -10.82 2.54 -4.91
N VAL A 62 -10.23 1.40 -4.57
CA VAL A 62 -8.90 1.35 -3.95
C VAL A 62 -7.83 1.88 -4.90
N THR A 63 -7.91 1.47 -6.17
CA THR A 63 -6.99 1.94 -7.22
C THR A 63 -7.05 3.46 -7.33
N ALA A 64 -8.23 4.07 -7.33
CA ALA A 64 -8.36 5.53 -7.35
C ALA A 64 -7.70 6.22 -6.15
N VAL A 65 -7.81 5.65 -4.95
CA VAL A 65 -7.10 6.16 -3.75
C VAL A 65 -5.59 6.00 -3.90
N ALA A 66 -5.13 4.83 -4.35
CA ALA A 66 -3.71 4.56 -4.57
C ALA A 66 -3.11 5.49 -5.63
N GLU A 67 -3.82 5.74 -6.74
CA GLU A 67 -3.38 6.66 -7.81
C GLU A 67 -3.20 8.08 -7.30
N VAL A 68 -4.11 8.58 -6.45
CA VAL A 68 -3.97 9.90 -5.81
C VAL A 68 -2.72 9.94 -4.92
N ILE A 69 -2.48 8.89 -4.12
CA ILE A 69 -1.28 8.79 -3.27
C ILE A 69 -0.02 8.75 -4.14
N ILE A 70 -0.03 7.97 -5.23
CA ILE A 70 1.11 7.81 -6.14
C ILE A 70 1.45 9.13 -6.84
N ASP A 71 0.45 9.86 -7.34
CA ASP A 71 0.65 11.14 -8.03
C ASP A 71 1.22 12.21 -7.08
N VAL A 72 0.70 12.28 -5.86
CA VAL A 72 1.08 13.30 -4.88
C VAL A 72 2.44 13.01 -4.23
N LEU A 73 2.68 11.75 -3.83
CA LEU A 73 3.85 11.40 -3.02
C LEU A 73 4.99 10.74 -3.81
N ARG A 74 4.71 10.15 -4.97
CA ARG A 74 5.66 9.34 -5.75
C ARG A 74 6.41 8.31 -4.87
N PRO A 75 5.68 7.45 -4.16
CA PRO A 75 6.26 6.54 -3.19
C PRO A 75 7.06 5.43 -3.88
N GLN A 76 7.97 4.81 -3.12
CA GLN A 76 8.71 3.63 -3.59
C GLN A 76 7.86 2.35 -3.64
N TYR A 77 6.74 2.32 -2.90
CA TYR A 77 5.71 1.30 -3.01
C TYR A 77 4.41 1.79 -2.36
N VAL A 78 3.28 1.17 -2.69
CA VAL A 78 2.02 1.29 -1.94
C VAL A 78 1.47 -0.11 -1.75
N SER A 79 1.15 -0.49 -0.52
CA SER A 79 0.51 -1.78 -0.21
C SER A 79 -0.91 -1.56 0.31
N VAL A 80 -1.86 -2.32 -0.20
CA VAL A 80 -3.25 -2.36 0.27
C VAL A 80 -3.53 -3.76 0.77
N GLN A 81 -3.78 -3.88 2.08
CA GLN A 81 -3.95 -5.17 2.72
C GLN A 81 -4.62 -5.02 4.09
N PRO A 82 -5.36 -6.03 4.57
CA PRO A 82 -5.72 -6.11 5.97
C PRO A 82 -4.46 -6.12 6.83
N ARG A 83 -4.46 -5.40 7.95
CA ARG A 83 -3.27 -5.23 8.81
C ARG A 83 -2.65 -6.56 9.24
N ALA A 84 -3.48 -7.57 9.49
CA ALA A 84 -3.03 -8.89 9.91
C ALA A 84 -2.37 -9.71 8.78
N TYR A 85 -2.41 -9.28 7.52
CA TYR A 85 -1.69 -9.94 6.42
C TYR A 85 -0.16 -9.91 6.60
N ALA A 86 0.37 -8.97 7.39
CA ALA A 86 1.79 -8.90 7.69
C ALA A 86 2.38 -10.19 8.30
N THR A 87 1.55 -11.04 8.92
CA THR A 87 1.96 -12.36 9.46
C THR A 87 1.77 -13.52 8.49
N ARG A 88 1.23 -13.25 7.29
CA ARG A 88 0.87 -14.23 6.26
C ARG A 88 1.70 -14.13 4.98
N LYS A 89 2.38 -13.00 4.76
CA LYS A 89 3.30 -12.80 3.63
C LYS A 89 4.49 -13.76 3.67
N VAL A 90 5.06 -14.06 2.51
CA VAL A 90 6.15 -15.01 2.34
C VAL A 90 7.48 -14.44 2.85
N PHE A 91 7.72 -13.15 2.65
CA PHE A 91 8.99 -12.49 2.93
C PHE A 91 8.85 -11.37 3.96
N ASN A 92 9.42 -11.57 5.15
CA ASN A 92 9.33 -10.57 6.23
C ASN A 92 10.08 -9.27 5.92
N ASP A 93 11.15 -9.34 5.13
CA ASP A 93 12.03 -8.23 4.78
C ASP A 93 11.60 -7.46 3.51
N LYS A 94 10.45 -7.79 2.91
CA LYS A 94 9.94 -7.19 1.66
C LYS A 94 8.48 -6.74 1.79
N PRO A 95 8.02 -5.79 0.97
CA PRO A 95 6.59 -5.45 0.85
C PRO A 95 5.75 -6.69 0.55
N GLY A 96 4.62 -6.83 1.24
CA GLY A 96 3.63 -7.86 0.92
C GLY A 96 2.71 -7.41 -0.21
N VAL A 97 2.23 -8.36 -1.01
CA VAL A 97 1.24 -8.06 -2.07
C VAL A 97 -0.13 -7.82 -1.47
N GLY A 98 -0.56 -8.67 -0.52
CA GLY A 98 -1.87 -8.55 0.11
C GLY A 98 -2.98 -8.48 -0.94
N TRP A 99 -3.83 -7.44 -0.87
CA TRP A 99 -4.81 -7.18 -1.93
C TRP A 99 -4.16 -6.53 -3.15
N MET A 100 -3.36 -5.48 -2.93
CA MET A 100 -2.67 -4.76 -3.99
C MET A 100 -1.28 -4.29 -3.58
N LEU A 101 -0.38 -4.27 -4.56
CA LEU A 101 0.95 -3.69 -4.42
C LEU A 101 1.29 -2.84 -5.64
N TYR A 102 1.57 -1.56 -5.41
CA TYR A 102 2.20 -0.68 -6.38
C TYR A 102 3.72 -0.77 -6.28
N LEU A 103 4.38 -0.84 -7.43
CA LEU A 103 5.83 -0.63 -7.57
C LEU A 103 6.13 0.38 -8.71
N PRO A 104 7.12 1.27 -8.55
CA PRO A 104 7.51 2.28 -9.54
C PRO A 104 8.36 1.69 -10.67
N GLN A 105 7.87 0.60 -11.27
CA GLN A 105 8.47 -0.06 -12.42
C GLN A 105 7.39 -0.71 -13.28
N VAL A 106 7.70 -0.93 -14.56
CA VAL A 106 6.78 -1.57 -15.51
C VAL A 106 6.84 -3.08 -15.31
N ILE A 107 5.72 -3.66 -14.88
CA ILE A 107 5.53 -5.11 -14.70
C ILE A 107 4.49 -5.60 -15.69
N THR A 108 4.80 -6.69 -16.41
CA THR A 108 3.92 -7.26 -17.45
C THR A 108 3.25 -8.56 -17.01
N ALA A 109 2.17 -8.94 -17.72
CA ALA A 109 1.46 -10.19 -17.46
C ALA A 109 2.31 -11.44 -17.74
N GLN A 110 3.34 -11.33 -18.59
CA GLN A 110 4.30 -12.42 -18.81
C GLN A 110 5.22 -12.61 -17.60
N GLN A 111 5.57 -11.52 -16.90
CA GLN A 111 6.37 -11.58 -15.68
C GLN A 111 5.55 -12.09 -14.51
N VAL A 112 4.29 -11.66 -14.37
CA VAL A 112 3.44 -12.04 -13.24
C VAL A 112 2.09 -12.57 -13.73
N PRO A 113 2.06 -13.78 -14.32
CA PRO A 113 0.82 -14.36 -14.83
C PRO A 113 -0.20 -14.71 -13.72
N GLU A 114 0.25 -14.84 -12.48
CA GLU A 114 -0.60 -15.13 -11.32
C GLU A 114 -1.44 -13.91 -10.88
N ALA A 115 -1.05 -12.68 -11.25
CA ALA A 115 -1.81 -11.49 -10.90
C ALA A 115 -3.16 -11.46 -11.64
N GLN A 116 -4.26 -11.25 -10.91
CA GLN A 116 -5.59 -11.14 -11.53
C GLN A 116 -5.77 -9.83 -12.30
N ALA A 117 -5.05 -8.78 -11.92
CA ALA A 117 -4.95 -7.55 -12.72
C ALA A 117 -3.57 -6.89 -12.57
N LEU A 118 -3.14 -6.23 -13.64
CA LEU A 118 -1.97 -5.35 -13.67
C LEU A 118 -2.42 -3.99 -14.21
N ILE A 119 -2.47 -2.99 -13.33
CA ILE A 119 -2.98 -1.66 -13.66
C ILE A 119 -1.78 -0.74 -13.90
N PRO A 120 -1.61 -0.20 -15.13
CA PRO A 120 -0.50 0.69 -15.43
C PRO A 120 -0.70 2.06 -14.75
N VAL A 121 0.37 2.59 -14.15
CA VAL A 121 0.38 3.92 -13.54
C VAL A 121 1.47 4.79 -14.18
N PRO A 122 1.17 6.02 -14.64
CA PRO A 122 -0.18 6.58 -14.81
C PRO A 122 -1.00 5.80 -15.85
N ALA A 123 -2.32 6.02 -15.85
CA ALA A 123 -3.26 5.41 -16.78
C ALA A 123 -2.86 5.57 -18.26
N ALA A 124 -3.45 4.71 -19.12
CA ALA A 124 -3.13 4.61 -20.54
C ALA A 124 -3.12 5.96 -21.27
N GLY A 125 -2.15 6.12 -22.19
CA GLY A 125 -1.94 7.36 -22.95
C GLY A 125 -0.83 8.25 -22.40
N LYS A 126 -0.27 7.94 -21.22
CA LYS A 126 0.98 8.51 -20.70
C LYS A 126 2.07 7.44 -20.65
N LYS A 127 3.34 7.87 -20.52
CA LYS A 127 4.44 6.94 -20.28
C LYS A 127 4.24 6.29 -18.90
N GLN A 128 4.04 4.98 -18.90
CA GLN A 128 3.94 4.21 -17.67
C GLN A 128 5.25 4.29 -16.87
N THR A 129 5.12 4.57 -15.58
CA THR A 129 6.23 4.67 -14.62
C THR A 129 6.14 3.65 -13.49
N GLY A 130 4.98 3.01 -13.34
CA GLY A 130 4.78 1.95 -12.36
C GLY A 130 3.61 1.03 -12.72
N THR A 131 3.38 0.05 -11.86
CA THR A 131 2.30 -0.93 -12.00
C THR A 131 1.69 -1.18 -10.63
N ILE A 132 0.36 -1.15 -10.53
CA ILE A 132 -0.37 -1.74 -9.40
C ILE A 132 -0.68 -3.20 -9.77
N ILE A 133 -0.23 -4.10 -8.91
CA ILE A 133 -0.42 -5.54 -9.02
C ILE A 133 -1.58 -5.90 -8.09
N VAL A 134 -2.61 -6.56 -8.62
CA VAL A 134 -3.81 -6.93 -7.88
C VAL A 134 -3.87 -8.46 -7.73
N SER A 135 -3.96 -8.95 -6.50
CA SER A 135 -4.11 -10.38 -6.23
C SER A 135 -5.55 -10.85 -6.47
N VAL A 136 -6.54 -10.11 -5.97
CA VAL A 136 -7.97 -10.46 -6.06
C VAL A 136 -8.73 -9.31 -6.73
N ALA A 137 -9.30 -9.56 -7.91
CA ALA A 137 -9.95 -8.54 -8.74
C ALA A 137 -11.45 -8.37 -8.46
N GLU A 138 -12.16 -9.49 -8.25
CA GLU A 138 -13.63 -9.53 -8.27
C GLU A 138 -14.28 -9.33 -6.89
N GLU A 139 -13.50 -9.41 -5.81
CA GLU A 139 -14.00 -9.30 -4.43
C GLU A 139 -12.99 -8.65 -3.48
N VAL A 140 -13.45 -8.31 -2.28
CA VAL A 140 -12.58 -7.78 -1.22
C VAL A 140 -11.66 -8.87 -0.72
N PHE A 141 -10.35 -8.58 -0.71
CA PHE A 141 -9.36 -9.49 -0.15
C PHE A 141 -9.67 -9.81 1.31
N SER A 142 -9.53 -11.08 1.69
CA SER A 142 -9.90 -11.57 3.02
C SER A 142 -8.85 -12.58 3.50
N LEU A 143 -8.45 -12.44 4.75
CA LEU A 143 -7.54 -13.37 5.42
C LEU A 143 -8.18 -14.72 5.76
N ASP A 144 -9.52 -14.74 5.82
CA ASP A 144 -10.28 -15.96 6.10
C ASP A 144 -10.48 -16.82 4.85
N ASN A 145 -10.23 -16.25 3.65
CA ASN A 145 -10.19 -16.99 2.41
C ASN A 145 -8.74 -17.43 2.11
N PRO A 146 -8.39 -18.72 2.28
CA PRO A 146 -7.02 -19.19 2.05
C PRO A 146 -6.56 -18.98 0.62
N SER A 147 -7.46 -19.06 -0.37
CA SER A 147 -7.13 -18.85 -1.78
C SER A 147 -6.65 -17.42 -2.05
N HIS A 148 -7.17 -16.42 -1.32
CA HIS A 148 -6.70 -15.03 -1.44
C HIS A 148 -5.26 -14.90 -0.96
N VAL A 149 -4.95 -15.48 0.20
CA VAL A 149 -3.62 -15.48 0.79
C VAL A 149 -2.63 -16.24 -0.07
N GLU A 150 -3.00 -17.43 -0.56
CA GLU A 150 -2.17 -18.26 -1.45
C GLU A 150 -1.83 -17.52 -2.74
N LEU A 151 -2.80 -16.86 -3.36
CA LEU A 151 -2.59 -16.11 -4.59
C LEU A 151 -1.65 -14.93 -4.40
N ALA A 152 -1.85 -14.14 -3.34
CA ALA A 152 -0.93 -13.05 -3.00
C ALA A 152 0.50 -13.57 -2.72
N ASN A 153 0.63 -14.68 -1.99
CA ASN A 153 1.91 -15.31 -1.72
C ASN A 153 2.59 -15.85 -2.99
N HIS A 154 1.83 -16.39 -3.94
CA HIS A 154 2.36 -16.84 -5.23
C HIS A 154 2.90 -15.66 -6.05
N ILE A 155 2.20 -14.53 -6.06
CA ILE A 155 2.67 -13.30 -6.70
C ILE A 155 3.96 -12.80 -6.01
N GLU A 156 4.04 -12.82 -4.68
CA GLU A 156 5.25 -12.44 -3.94
C GLU A 156 6.46 -13.31 -4.34
N MET A 157 6.28 -14.64 -4.40
CA MET A 157 7.33 -15.56 -4.85
C MET A 157 7.75 -15.27 -6.29
N ARG A 158 6.79 -15.04 -7.19
CA ARG A 158 7.05 -14.73 -8.60
C ARG A 158 7.84 -13.42 -8.79
N LEU A 159 7.51 -12.39 -8.02
CA LEU A 159 8.21 -11.11 -8.07
C LEU A 159 9.64 -11.25 -7.55
N VAL A 160 9.86 -12.02 -6.49
CA VAL A 160 11.22 -12.27 -5.96
C VAL A 160 12.06 -13.10 -6.91
N ASP A 161 11.50 -14.13 -7.54
CA ASP A 161 12.20 -14.99 -8.53
C ASP A 161 12.76 -14.20 -9.73
N GLN A 162 12.20 -13.01 -9.99
CA GLN A 162 12.61 -12.12 -11.08
C GLN A 162 13.30 -10.84 -10.60
N ASP A 163 13.70 -10.77 -9.32
CA ASP A 163 14.31 -9.58 -8.71
C ASP A 163 13.45 -8.30 -8.84
N LEU A 164 12.12 -8.44 -8.90
CA LEU A 164 11.18 -7.33 -9.02
C LEU A 164 10.70 -6.80 -7.65
N LEU A 165 10.85 -7.56 -6.57
CA LEU A 165 10.40 -7.15 -5.23
C LEU A 165 11.58 -6.70 -4.35
N PRO A 166 11.75 -5.39 -4.10
CA PRO A 166 12.85 -4.88 -3.29
C PRO A 166 12.69 -5.25 -1.81
N ARG A 167 13.81 -5.29 -1.07
CA ARG A 167 13.77 -5.35 0.40
C ARG A 167 13.51 -3.98 0.97
N TYR A 168 12.90 -3.90 2.15
CA TYR A 168 12.69 -2.63 2.84
C TYR A 168 13.99 -1.85 3.10
N ALA A 169 15.11 -2.56 3.28
CA ALA A 169 16.42 -1.95 3.50
C ALA A 169 17.02 -1.29 2.24
N ASP A 170 16.47 -1.61 1.07
CA ASP A 170 16.94 -1.10 -0.24
C ASP A 170 16.01 -0.01 -0.81
N LEU A 171 14.99 0.41 -0.04
CA LEU A 171 13.99 1.43 -0.42
C LEU A 171 14.39 2.85 -0.02
#